data_AF-A0A227FUS6-F1
#
_entry.id   AF-A0A227FUS6-F1
#
_cell.length_a   1.000
_cell.length_b   1.000
_cell.length_c   1.000
_cell.angle_alpha   90.00
_cell.angle_beta   90.00
_cell.angle_gamma   90.00
#
_symmetry.space_group_name_H-M   'P 1'
#
loop_
_entity.id
_entity.type
_entity.pdbx_description
1 polymer ?
#
loop_
_entity_poly.entity_id
_entity_poly.type
_entity_poly.pdbx_seq_one_letter_code
_entity_poly.pdbx_strand_id
1 'polypeptide(L)' 'MVGRLVPEHDPVYKVSIIPRGRALGVTMYLPEQDRVSMSRQHLESMISSLYGGRLAEELIYGPEKVST' A
#
# COMPACT_ATOMS: atom_id res chain seq x y z
N MET A 1 7.62 -2.56 4.01
CA MET A 1 6.40 -2.14 3.31
C MET A 1 5.21 -2.57 4.15
N VAL A 2 4.37 -1.62 4.59
CA VAL A 2 3.34 -1.86 5.63
C VAL A 2 2.45 -3.05 5.28
N GLY A 3 1.99 -3.17 4.03
CA GLY A 3 1.17 -4.30 3.57
C GLY A 3 1.82 -5.69 3.65
N ARG A 4 3.13 -5.83 3.83
CA ARG A 4 3.76 -7.14 4.12
C ARG A 4 3.79 -7.45 5.61
N LEU A 5 3.67 -6.44 6.46
CA LEU A 5 3.76 -6.55 7.92
C LEU A 5 2.38 -6.71 8.57
N VAL A 6 1.30 -6.34 7.89
CA VAL A 6 -0.05 -6.48 8.45
C VAL A 6 -0.59 -7.90 8.24
N PRO A 7 -1.14 -8.56 9.29
CA PRO A 7 -1.48 -9.97 9.27
C PRO A 7 -2.51 -10.43 8.22
N GLU A 8 -3.40 -9.55 7.75
CA GLU A 8 -4.48 -9.95 6.81
C GLU A 8 -4.37 -9.28 5.44
N HIS A 9 -3.26 -8.62 5.10
CA HIS A 9 -3.14 -7.94 3.81
C HIS A 9 -2.78 -8.90 2.67
N ASP A 10 -3.31 -8.64 1.47
CA ASP A 10 -2.97 -9.43 0.28
C ASP A 10 -1.48 -9.34 -0.06
N PRO A 11 -0.88 -10.42 -0.59
CA PRO A 11 0.53 -10.43 -0.94
C PRO A 11 0.83 -9.43 -2.06
N VAL A 12 2.01 -8.82 -1.98
CA VAL A 12 2.52 -7.93 -3.04
C VAL A 12 2.85 -8.78 -4.26
N TYR A 13 2.14 -8.55 -5.35
CA TYR A 13 2.38 -9.22 -6.63
C TYR A 13 3.47 -8.53 -7.43
N LYS A 14 3.43 -7.19 -7.50
CA LYS A 14 4.38 -6.41 -8.29
C LYS A 14 4.56 -5.01 -7.73
N VAL A 15 5.82 -4.57 -7.64
CA VAL A 15 6.20 -3.18 -7.37
C VAL A 15 6.85 -2.61 -8.61
N SER A 16 6.42 -1.42 -9.05
CA SER A 16 7.01 -0.73 -10.19
C SER A 16 7.14 0.76 -9.89
N ILE A 17 8.32 1.31 -10.15
CA ILE A 17 8.60 2.76 -10.15
C ILE A 17 8.55 3.35 -11.56
N ILE A 18 8.25 2.53 -12.56
CA ILE A 18 8.12 2.97 -13.95
C ILE A 18 6.76 3.67 -14.08
N PRO A 19 6.72 4.93 -14.56
CA PRO A 19 5.47 5.66 -14.72
C PRO A 19 4.60 4.97 -15.77
N ARG A 20 3.38 4.60 -15.38
CA ARG A 20 2.39 3.96 -16.26
C ARG A 20 1.04 4.63 -16.08
N GLY A 21 0.53 5.25 -17.15
CA GLY A 21 -0.71 6.01 -17.10
C GLY A 21 -0.58 7.25 -16.21
N ARG A 22 -1.52 7.45 -15.28
CA ARG A 22 -1.54 8.62 -14.36
C ARG A 22 -0.74 8.40 -13.07
N ALA A 23 -0.13 7.24 -12.89
CA ALA A 23 0.65 6.92 -11.70
C ALA A 23 2.15 6.91 -12.03
N LEU A 24 2.95 7.55 -11.17
CA LEU A 24 4.42 7.61 -11.27
C LEU A 24 5.11 6.36 -10.72
N GLY A 25 4.36 5.52 -10.00
CA GLY A 25 4.77 4.22 -9.48
C GLY A 25 3.54 3.52 -8.92
N VAL A 26 3.52 2.20 -8.95
CA VAL A 26 2.37 1.41 -8.48
C VAL A 26 2.83 0.15 -7.76
N THR A 27 2.16 -0.14 -6.66
CA THR A 27 2.21 -1.43 -5.98
C THR A 27 0.92 -2.17 -6.25
N MET A 28 1.04 -3.36 -6.83
CA MET A 28 -0.08 -4.22 -7.14
C MET A 28 -0.13 -5.36 -6.13
N TYR A 29 -1.31 -5.55 -5.55
CA TYR A 29 -1.64 -6.66 -4.68
C TYR A 29 -2.56 -7.61 -5.44
N LEU A 30 -2.33 -8.91 -5.32
CA LEU A 30 -3.17 -9.92 -5.95
C LEU A 30 -3.78 -10.79 -4.85
N PRO A 31 -5.11 -10.79 -4.68
CA PRO A 31 -5.73 -11.66 -3.69
C PRO A 31 -5.56 -13.13 -4.11
N GLU A 32 -5.19 -13.98 -3.16
CA GLU A 32 -5.01 -15.43 -3.42
C GLU A 32 -6.35 -16.17 -3.57
N GLN A 33 -7.42 -15.59 -3.06
CA GLN A 33 -8.77 -16.14 -3.12
C GLN A 33 -9.76 -15.05 -3.49
N ASP A 34 -10.77 -15.42 -4.28
CA ASP A 34 -11.85 -14.50 -4.63
C ASP A 34 -12.74 -14.30 -3.39
N ARG A 35 -12.64 -13.12 -2.75
CA ARG A 35 -13.33 -12.80 -1.50
C ARG A 35 -14.58 -11.98 -1.79
N VAL A 36 -15.75 -12.54 -1.44
CA VAL A 36 -17.05 -11.81 -1.52
C VAL A 36 -17.28 -10.93 -0.29
N SER A 37 -16.59 -11.21 0.82
CA SER A 37 -16.73 -10.47 2.09
C SER A 37 -15.36 -10.20 2.71
N MET A 38 -15.21 -9.03 3.33
CA MET A 38 -13.96 -8.56 3.94
C MET A 38 -14.15 -8.41 5.45
N SER A 39 -13.19 -8.92 6.22
CA SER A 39 -13.15 -8.68 7.66
C SER A 39 -12.80 -7.21 7.93
N ARG A 40 -13.18 -6.69 9.09
CA ARG A 40 -12.77 -5.36 9.55
C ARG A 40 -11.24 -5.23 9.57
N GLN A 41 -10.55 -6.26 10.06
CA GLN A 41 -9.09 -6.28 10.17
C GLN A 41 -8.40 -6.25 8.79
N HIS A 42 -8.96 -6.90 7.77
CA HIS A 42 -8.48 -6.81 6.40
C HIS A 42 -8.66 -5.40 5.82
N LEU A 43 -9.80 -4.73 6.08
CA LEU A 43 -10.01 -3.34 5.69
C LEU A 43 -9.03 -2.38 6.38
N GLU A 44 -8.81 -2.54 7.68
CA GLU A 44 -7.82 -1.75 8.44
C GLU A 44 -6.39 -1.98 7.91
N SER A 45 -6.08 -3.21 7.49
CA SER A 45 -4.80 -3.55 6.86
C SER A 45 -4.62 -2.84 5.51
N MET A 46 -5.69 -2.76 4.72
CA MET A 46 -5.68 -2.10 3.42
C MET A 46 -5.46 -0.59 3.58
N ILE A 47 -6.19 0.03 4.51
CA ILE A 47 -6.02 1.45 4.85
C ILE A 47 -4.58 1.74 5.30
N SER A 48 -4.03 0.91 6.20
CA SER A 48 -2.65 1.06 6.69
C SER A 48 -1.62 1.02 5.56
N SER A 49 -1.86 0.19 4.54
CA SER A 49 -0.98 0.07 3.38
C SER A 49 -1.06 1.28 2.45
N LEU A 50 -2.23 1.91 2.32
CA LEU A 50 -2.40 3.15 1.56
C LEU A 50 -1.66 4.33 2.21
N TYR A 51 -1.76 4.47 3.53
CA TYR A 51 -1.05 5.52 4.28
C TYR A 51 0.46 5.27 4.39
N GLY A 52 0.92 4.04 4.19
CA GLY A 52 2.32 3.66 4.33
C GLY A 52 3.28 4.44 3.40
N GLY A 53 2.82 4.86 2.21
CA GLY A 53 3.63 5.69 1.31
C GLY A 53 3.90 7.08 1.88
N ARG A 54 2.85 7.74 2.39
CA ARG A 54 2.97 9.07 3.01
C ARG A 54 3.83 9.04 4.27
N LEU A 55 3.62 8.05 5.13
CA LEU A 55 4.44 7.84 6.33
C LEU A 55 5.91 7.59 5.97
N ALA A 56 6.19 6.83 4.91
CA ALA A 56 7.55 6.60 4.45
C ALA A 56 8.22 7.90 3.95
N GLU A 57 7.48 8.75 3.23
CA GLU A 57 7.99 10.07 2.82
C GLU A 57 8.29 10.97 4.03
N GLU A 58 7.39 11.02 5.01
CA GLU A 58 7.58 11.80 6.22
C GLU A 58 8.79 11.34 7.03
N LEU A 59 8.98 10.03 7.18
CA LEU A 59 10.12 9.46 7.91
C LEU A 59 11.47 9.71 7.23
N ILE A 60 11.51 9.71 5.89
CA ILE A 60 12.76 9.86 5.13
C ILE A 60 13.09 11.33 4.85
N TYR A 61 12.10 12.13 4.47
CA TYR A 61 12.29 13.51 4.02
C TYR A 61 11.88 14.57 5.06
N GLY A 62 11.20 14.18 6.13
CA GLY A 62 10.67 15.06 7.16
C GLY A 62 9.27 15.61 6.82
N PRO A 63 8.52 16.10 7.83
CA PRO A 63 7.12 16.51 7.70
C PRO A 63 6.89 17.68 6.74
N GLU A 64 7.91 18.51 6.50
CA GLU A 64 7.81 19.66 5.59
C GLU A 64 7.98 19.30 4.10
N LYS A 65 8.46 18.08 3.79
CA LYS A 65 8.76 17.64 2.42
C LYS A 65 7.82 16.56 1.90
N VAL A 66 6.69 16.36 2.56
CA VAL A 66 5.69 15.38 2.14
C VAL A 66 4.91 15.91 0.94
N SER A 67 4.83 15.11 -0.13
CA SER A 67 4.11 15.50 -1.34
C SER A 67 2.58 15.51 -1.14
N THR A 68 1.82 16.35 -1.87
CA THR A 68 0.34 16.45 -1.78
C THR A 68 -0.34 15.85 -3.00
#